data_AF-A0A246FG75-F1
#
_entry.id   AF-A0A246FG75-F1
#
_cell.length_a   1.000
_cell.length_b   1.000
_cell.length_c   1.000
_cell.angle_alpha   90.00
_cell.angle_beta   90.00
_cell.angle_gamma   90.00
#
_symmetry.space_group_name_H-M   'P 1'
#
loop_
_entity.id
_entity.type
_entity.pdbx_description
1 polymer ?
#
loop_
_entity_poly.entity_id
_entity_poly.type
_entity_poly.pdbx_seq_one_letter_code
_entity_poly.pdbx_strand_id
1 'polypeptide(L)'
;MQSLTDSFLMQCRENFFRGITPSGSGAETAKKALVALFRGLTAASQMETFVGFLQEGHYYINLWAAHLLVEHYRPDGPTWKLCMEIIESHAMSTINPKVAQEELECLRNQAQS
;
A
#
# COMPACT_ATOMS: atom_id res chain seq x y z
N MET A 1 24.92 -3.28 -2.93
CA MET A 1 23.79 -3.06 -3.84
C MET A 1 22.54 -3.35 -3.03
N GLN A 2 21.65 -2.39 -2.87
CA GLN A 2 20.47 -2.55 -2.02
C GLN A 2 19.38 -3.31 -2.78
N SER A 3 18.67 -4.25 -2.14
CA SER A 3 17.65 -5.03 -2.84
C SER A 3 16.40 -4.17 -3.12
N LEU A 4 15.60 -4.59 -4.10
CA LEU A 4 14.31 -3.93 -4.39
C LEU A 4 13.37 -3.99 -3.17
N THR A 5 13.41 -5.10 -2.43
CA THR A 5 12.68 -5.29 -1.17
C THR A 5 13.10 -4.26 -0.12
N ASP A 6 14.40 -4.12 0.14
CA ASP A 6 14.89 -3.15 1.12
C ASP A 6 14.52 -1.71 0.72
N SER A 7 14.60 -1.43 -0.59
CA SER A 7 14.24 -0.12 -1.13
C SER A 7 12.75 0.19 -0.95
N PHE A 8 11.88 -0.81 -1.13
CA PHE A 8 10.44 -0.69 -0.87
C PHE A 8 10.16 -0.39 0.59
N LEU A 9 10.73 -1.18 1.50
CA LEU A 9 10.57 -1.02 2.94
C LEU A 9 11.09 0.35 3.41
N MET A 10 12.24 0.79 2.89
CA MET A 10 12.80 2.11 3.19
C MET A 10 11.90 3.24 2.69
N GLN A 11 11.34 3.11 1.49
CA GLN A 11 10.44 4.14 0.95
C GLN A 11 9.14 4.23 1.77
N CYS A 12 8.56 3.10 2.17
CA CYS A 12 7.39 3.09 3.08
C CYS A 12 7.71 3.78 4.41
N ARG A 13 8.88 3.48 4.99
CA ARG A 13 9.36 4.10 6.23
C ARG A 13 9.56 5.61 6.09
N GLU A 14 10.15 6.06 4.99
CA GLU A 14 10.34 7.49 4.71
C GLU A 14 8.98 8.20 4.56
N ASN A 15 8.05 7.60 3.81
CA ASN A 15 6.69 8.13 3.67
C ASN A 15 6.01 8.29 5.03
N PHE A 16 6.14 7.28 5.90
CA PHE A 16 5.60 7.31 7.25
C PHE A 16 6.14 8.49 8.06
N PHE A 17 7.46 8.70 8.09
CA PHE A 17 8.05 9.82 8.83
C PHE A 17 7.69 11.19 8.25
N ARG A 18 7.40 11.24 6.94
CA ARG A 18 6.90 12.45 6.26
C ARG A 18 5.39 12.64 6.41
N GLY A 19 4.68 11.71 7.06
CA GLY A 19 3.23 11.75 7.23
C GLY A 19 2.44 11.56 5.93
N ILE A 20 3.05 10.91 4.93
CA ILE A 20 2.46 10.60 3.62
C ILE A 20 1.87 9.19 3.67
N THR A 21 0.61 9.08 3.28
CA THR A 21 -0.19 7.85 3.30
C THR A 21 -0.65 7.51 1.88
N PRO A 22 -1.16 6.29 1.63
CA PRO A 22 -1.60 5.88 0.30
C PRO A 22 -2.78 6.68 -0.25
N SER A 23 -3.67 7.15 0.62
CA SER A 23 -4.86 7.92 0.23
C SER A 23 -4.78 9.41 0.59
N GLY A 24 -3.71 9.85 1.23
CA GLY A 24 -3.55 11.21 1.72
C GLY A 24 -2.88 12.18 0.75
N SER A 25 -2.63 13.39 1.25
CA SER A 25 -1.90 14.42 0.49
C SER A 25 -0.46 13.99 0.21
N GLY A 26 -0.02 14.16 -1.05
CA GLY A 26 1.32 13.75 -1.50
C GLY A 26 1.43 12.29 -1.93
N ALA A 27 0.36 11.50 -1.80
CA ALA A 27 0.31 10.09 -2.18
C ALA A 27 0.78 9.87 -3.62
N GLU A 28 0.34 10.69 -4.57
CA GLU A 28 0.66 10.54 -6.00
C GLU A 28 2.17 10.53 -6.27
N THR A 29 2.94 11.35 -5.57
CA THR A 29 4.40 11.39 -5.74
C THR A 29 5.06 10.16 -5.10
N ALA A 30 4.60 9.77 -3.90
CA ALA A 30 5.08 8.58 -3.21
C ALA A 30 4.75 7.29 -3.98
N LYS A 31 3.54 7.20 -4.54
CA LYS A 31 3.08 6.09 -5.39
C LYS A 31 4.01 5.90 -6.58
N LYS A 32 4.39 6.97 -7.30
CA LYS A 32 5.32 6.85 -8.44
C LYS A 32 6.64 6.15 -8.08
N ALA A 33 7.24 6.48 -6.93
CA ALA A 33 8.45 5.82 -6.46
C ALA A 33 8.20 4.34 -6.12
N LEU A 34 7.14 4.06 -5.37
CA LEU A 34 6.79 2.71 -4.95
C LEU A 34 6.34 1.81 -6.13
N VAL A 35 5.68 2.37 -7.14
CA VAL A 35 5.25 1.66 -8.36
C VAL A 35 6.46 1.19 -9.16
N ALA A 36 7.53 1.99 -9.24
CA ALA A 36 8.76 1.56 -9.91
C ALA A 36 9.38 0.33 -9.20
N LEU A 37 9.39 0.34 -7.86
CA LEU A 37 9.88 -0.77 -7.04
C LEU A 37 8.98 -2.01 -7.18
N PHE A 38 7.67 -1.81 -7.10
CA PHE A 38 6.67 -2.85 -7.33
C PHE A 38 6.88 -3.52 -8.70
N ARG A 39 6.95 -2.74 -9.78
CA ARG A 39 7.20 -3.26 -11.13
C ARG A 39 8.51 -4.06 -11.20
N GLY A 40 9.58 -3.56 -10.58
CA GLY A 40 10.85 -4.29 -10.50
C GLY A 40 10.70 -5.66 -9.81
N LEU A 41 10.01 -5.71 -8.68
CA LEU A 41 9.75 -6.95 -7.93
C LEU A 41 8.89 -7.91 -8.75
N THR A 42 7.85 -7.42 -9.43
CA THR A 42 7.01 -8.26 -10.30
C THR A 42 7.78 -8.81 -11.50
N ALA A 43 8.64 -8.01 -12.13
CA ALA A 43 9.45 -8.43 -13.27
C ALA A 43 10.52 -9.47 -12.89
N ALA A 44 10.95 -9.47 -11.62
CA ALA A 44 11.86 -10.46 -11.06
C ALA A 44 11.16 -11.75 -10.59
N SER A 45 9.87 -11.93 -10.91
CA SER A 45 9.03 -13.05 -10.43
C SER A 45 8.93 -13.12 -8.89
N GLN A 46 9.06 -11.98 -8.19
CA GLN A 46 9.00 -11.89 -6.73
C GLN A 46 7.62 -11.45 -6.22
N MET A 47 6.56 -11.86 -6.93
CA MET A 47 5.19 -11.52 -6.54
C MET A 47 4.82 -12.09 -5.16
N GLU A 48 5.23 -13.32 -4.86
CA GLU A 48 4.99 -13.92 -3.53
C GLU A 48 5.65 -13.11 -2.41
N THR A 49 6.88 -12.62 -2.64
CA THR A 49 7.56 -11.71 -1.72
C THR A 49 6.76 -10.43 -1.53
N PHE A 50 6.24 -9.86 -2.61
CA PHE A 50 5.44 -8.63 -2.53
C PHE A 50 4.13 -8.84 -1.77
N VAL A 51 3.42 -9.93 -2.03
CA VAL A 51 2.21 -10.32 -1.28
C VAL A 51 2.53 -10.53 0.21
N GLY A 52 3.73 -11.00 0.54
CA GLY A 52 4.21 -11.10 1.92
C GLY A 52 4.15 -9.79 2.70
N PHE A 53 4.31 -8.63 2.04
CA PHE A 53 4.21 -7.33 2.69
C PHE A 53 2.82 -7.01 3.26
N LEU A 54 1.77 -7.71 2.82
CA LEU A 54 0.43 -7.56 3.39
C LEU A 54 0.37 -7.95 4.88
N GLN A 55 1.33 -8.72 5.37
CA GLN A 55 1.44 -9.10 6.79
C GLN A 55 2.21 -8.06 7.63
N GLU A 56 2.84 -7.06 7.01
CA GLU A 56 3.73 -6.12 7.70
C GLU A 56 3.01 -4.81 8.07
N GLY A 57 2.55 -4.71 9.31
CA GLY A 57 1.81 -3.53 9.79
C GLY A 57 2.67 -2.29 10.07
N HIS A 58 3.99 -2.44 10.19
CA HIS A 58 4.88 -1.32 10.48
C HIS A 58 4.91 -0.31 9.33
N TYR A 59 4.98 0.98 9.67
CA TYR A 59 5.15 2.07 8.69
C TYR A 59 4.13 2.07 7.53
N TYR A 60 2.94 1.50 7.76
CA TYR A 60 1.91 1.32 6.73
C TYR A 60 2.39 0.50 5.53
N ILE A 61 3.36 -0.41 5.71
CA ILE A 61 3.88 -1.28 4.63
C ILE A 61 2.73 -2.08 4.02
N ASN A 62 1.91 -2.74 4.84
CA ASN A 62 0.76 -3.51 4.38
C ASN A 62 -0.27 -2.66 3.62
N LEU A 63 -0.53 -1.44 4.08
CA LEU A 63 -1.46 -0.53 3.44
C LEU A 63 -0.93 -0.05 2.09
N TRP A 64 0.34 0.35 1.99
CA TRP A 64 0.99 0.67 0.71
C TRP A 64 0.96 -0.51 -0.25
N ALA A 65 1.27 -1.73 0.23
CA ALA A 65 1.24 -2.93 -0.59
C ALA A 65 -0.18 -3.24 -1.10
N ALA A 66 -1.20 -3.14 -0.25
CA ALA A 66 -2.59 -3.36 -0.62
C ALA A 66 -3.05 -2.40 -1.73
N HIS A 67 -2.76 -1.10 -1.59
CA HIS A 67 -3.08 -0.08 -2.60
C HIS A 67 -2.40 -0.39 -3.93
N LEU A 68 -1.10 -0.69 -3.93
CA LEU A 68 -0.36 -0.97 -5.16
C LEU A 68 -0.86 -2.23 -5.87
N LEU A 69 -1.20 -3.28 -5.11
CA LEU A 69 -1.81 -4.49 -5.67
C LEU A 69 -3.16 -4.19 -6.30
N VAL A 70 -4.06 -3.51 -5.58
CA VAL A 70 -5.40 -3.16 -6.07
C VAL A 70 -5.31 -2.28 -7.34
N GLU A 71 -4.46 -1.26 -7.33
CA GLU A 71 -4.38 -0.26 -8.40
C GLU A 71 -3.65 -0.76 -9.65
N HIS A 72 -2.57 -1.54 -9.48
CA HIS A 72 -1.66 -1.86 -10.58
C HIS A 72 -1.60 -3.34 -10.95
N TYR A 73 -1.94 -4.24 -10.03
CA TYR A 73 -1.93 -5.67 -10.29
C TYR A 73 -3.33 -6.22 -10.53
N ARG A 74 -4.33 -5.66 -9.83
CA ARG A 74 -5.72 -6.16 -9.78
C ARG A 74 -5.76 -7.66 -9.47
N PRO A 75 -5.29 -8.07 -8.28
CA PRO A 75 -5.34 -9.47 -7.88
C PRO A 75 -6.78 -9.99 -7.91
N ASP A 76 -6.94 -11.30 -8.05
CA ASP A 76 -8.21 -11.99 -7.91
C ASP A 76 -8.28 -12.81 -6.61
N GLY A 77 -9.47 -13.28 -6.28
CA GLY A 77 -9.69 -14.27 -5.22
C GLY A 77 -9.19 -13.85 -3.83
N PRO A 78 -8.41 -14.70 -3.13
CA PRO A 78 -8.00 -14.45 -1.74
C PRO A 78 -7.12 -13.21 -1.56
N THR A 79 -6.22 -12.92 -2.51
CA THR A 79 -5.30 -11.78 -2.40
C THR A 79 -6.05 -10.46 -2.51
N TRP A 80 -7.05 -10.38 -3.39
CA TRP A 80 -7.96 -9.23 -3.46
C TRP A 80 -8.66 -9.00 -2.12
N LYS A 81 -9.27 -10.05 -1.58
CA LYS A 81 -10.00 -9.99 -0.31
C LYS A 81 -9.10 -9.49 0.83
N LEU A 82 -7.87 -10.00 0.91
CA LEU A 82 -6.90 -9.56 1.91
C LEU A 82 -6.50 -8.09 1.73
N CYS A 83 -6.30 -7.61 0.50
CA CYS A 83 -5.99 -6.20 0.25
C CYS A 83 -7.12 -5.29 0.74
N MET A 84 -8.38 -5.65 0.41
CA MET A 84 -9.54 -4.89 0.85
C MET A 84 -9.72 -4.93 2.36
N GLU A 85 -9.54 -6.08 3.01
CA GLU A 85 -9.59 -6.21 4.47
C GLU A 85 -8.57 -5.31 5.17
N ILE A 86 -7.36 -5.18 4.61
CA ILE A 86 -6.33 -4.27 5.14
C ILE A 86 -6.77 -2.81 5.00
N ILE A 87 -7.23 -2.40 3.82
CA ILE A 87 -7.68 -1.02 3.57
C ILE A 87 -8.86 -0.66 4.49
N GLU A 88 -9.86 -1.54 4.59
CA GLU A 88 -11.02 -1.38 5.47
C GLU A 88 -10.61 -1.34 6.95
N SER A 89 -9.67 -2.19 7.38
CA SER A 89 -9.17 -2.19 8.75
C SER A 89 -8.52 -0.86 9.13
N HIS A 90 -7.72 -0.27 8.24
CA HIS A 90 -7.14 1.05 8.45
C HIS A 90 -8.21 2.15 8.42
N ALA A 91 -9.20 2.07 7.52
CA ALA A 91 -10.33 3.00 7.45
C ALA A 91 -11.21 3.02 8.70
N MET A 92 -11.31 1.88 9.41
CA MET A 92 -12.07 1.74 10.66
C MET A 92 -11.22 1.91 11.92
N SER A 93 -9.90 2.10 11.78
CA SER A 93 -8.98 2.17 12.92
C SER A 93 -9.17 3.44 13.74
N THR A 94 -9.18 3.31 15.06
CA THR A 94 -9.20 4.45 15.99
C THR A 94 -7.81 4.95 16.36
N ILE A 95 -6.75 4.25 15.94
CA ILE A 95 -5.37 4.55 16.32
C ILE A 95 -4.86 5.82 15.64
N ASN A 96 -5.15 5.98 14.34
CA ASN A 96 -4.80 7.18 13.58
C ASN A 96 -6.04 7.69 12.82
N PRO A 97 -6.81 8.61 13.43
CA PRO A 97 -8.05 9.12 12.84
C PRO A 97 -7.86 9.79 11.48
N LYS A 98 -6.69 10.40 11.24
CA LYS A 98 -6.37 11.01 9.95
C LYS A 98 -6.29 9.96 8.85
N VAL A 99 -5.52 8.90 9.07
CA VAL A 99 -5.39 7.79 8.10
C VAL A 99 -6.73 7.12 7.89
N ALA A 100 -7.48 6.88 8.97
CA ALA A 100 -8.80 6.28 8.90
C ALA A 100 -9.74 7.09 7.99
N GLN A 101 -9.76 8.42 8.13
CA GLN A 101 -10.53 9.30 7.27
C GLN A 101 -10.07 9.25 5.81
N GLU A 102 -8.76 9.32 5.54
CA GLU A 102 -8.20 9.27 4.19
C GLU A 102 -8.58 7.96 3.47
N GLU A 103 -8.49 6.83 4.16
CA GLU A 103 -8.86 5.52 3.61
C GLU A 103 -10.39 5.36 3.42
N LEU A 104 -11.19 5.92 4.33
CA LEU A 104 -12.66 5.94 4.21
C LEU A 104 -13.12 6.75 2.99
N GLU A 105 -12.49 7.91 2.75
CA GLU A 105 -12.74 8.72 1.57
C GLU A 105 -12.32 8.00 0.29
N CYS A 106 -11.18 7.30 0.30
CA CYS A 106 -10.72 6.48 -0.81
C CYS A 106 -11.74 5.38 -1.18
N LEU A 107 -12.20 4.60 -0.20
CA LEU A 107 -13.21 3.54 -0.41
C LEU A 107 -14.52 4.09 -0.99
N ARG A 108 -14.96 5.27 -0.54
CA ARG A 108 -16.17 5.93 -1.08
C ARG A 108 -16.02 6.31 -2.54
N ASN A 109 -14.85 6.83 -2.92
CA ASN A 109 -14.59 7.22 -4.31
C ASN A 109 -14.54 6.01 -5.25
N GLN A 110 -14.02 4.87 -4.77
CA GLN A 110 -14.00 3.62 -5.53
C GLN A 110 -15.39 3.02 -5.74
N ALA A 111 -16.32 3.19 -4.79
CA ALA A 111 -17.69 2.69 -4.91
C ALA A 111 -18.58 3.51 -5.88
N GLN A 112 -18.13 4.70 -6.28
CA GLN A 112 -18.86 5.61 -7.19
C GLN A 112 -18.30 5.60 -8.62
N SER A 113 -17.19 4.90 -8.87
CA SER A 113 -16.50 4.81 -10.16
C SER A 113 -16.84 3.51 -10.88
#